data_AF-A0AA36KCT1-F1
#
_entry.id   AF-A0AA36KCT1-F1
#
_cell.length_a   1.000
_cell.length_b   1.000
_cell.length_c   1.000
_cell.angle_alpha   90.00
_cell.angle_beta   90.00
_cell.angle_gamma   90.00
#
_symmetry.space_group_name_H-M   'P 1'
#
loop_
_entity.id
_entity.type
_entity.pdbx_description
1 polymer ?
#
loop_
_entity_poly.entity_id
_entity_poly.type
_entity_poly.pdbx_seq_one_letter_code
_entity_poly.pdbx_strand_id
1 'polypeptide(L)'
;MQEMLNVLRRKTEQYRAEADSHPESQIKAIIDSNFDISQVNEKAMRVWLDFWSASMHVPDLSRLQKINDQRLYSNLKFYFLKLMDEQQASVAARGLAALIDGLWLRGSLSRHNEFDSELARSIAYDYVKTQLQFANKPLQERQNE
;
A
#
# COMPACT_ATOMS: atom_id res chain seq x y z
N MET A 1 -17.71 -0.28 -8.93
CA MET A 1 -17.16 -0.69 -7.62
C MET A 1 -16.37 -2.00 -7.68
N GLN A 2 -16.90 -3.13 -8.14
CA GLN A 2 -16.07 -4.34 -8.25
C GLN A 2 -14.93 -4.21 -9.30
N GLU A 3 -15.18 -3.50 -10.40
CA GLU A 3 -14.18 -3.35 -11.46
C GLU A 3 -12.91 -2.62 -11.01
N MET A 4 -13.01 -1.60 -10.15
CA MET A 4 -11.81 -0.89 -9.65
C MET A 4 -10.89 -1.82 -8.84
N LEU A 5 -11.46 -2.73 -8.06
CA LEU A 5 -10.74 -3.72 -7.26
C LEU A 5 -10.06 -4.74 -8.16
N ASN A 6 -10.71 -5.11 -9.26
CA ASN A 6 -10.14 -5.99 -10.28
C ASN A 6 -9.00 -5.30 -11.04
N VAL A 7 -9.14 -4.00 -11.37
CA VAL A 7 -8.07 -3.21 -11.99
C VAL A 7 -6.85 -3.14 -11.06
N LEU A 8 -7.04 -2.77 -9.79
CA LEU A 8 -5.95 -2.72 -8.80
C LEU A 8 -5.26 -4.09 -8.70
N ARG A 9 -6.03 -5.17 -8.56
CA ARG A 9 -5.49 -6.53 -8.51
C ARG A 9 -4.64 -6.86 -9.74
N ARG A 10 -5.15 -6.63 -10.95
CA ARG A 10 -4.42 -6.90 -12.20
C ARG A 10 -3.13 -6.08 -12.28
N LYS A 11 -3.17 -4.82 -11.87
CA LYS A 11 -1.98 -3.97 -11.80
C LYS A 11 -0.96 -4.49 -10.80
N THR A 12 -1.39 -4.89 -9.61
CA THR A 12 -0.48 -5.51 -8.62
C THR A 12 0.16 -6.79 -9.16
N GLU A 13 -0.60 -7.64 -9.87
CA GLU A 13 -0.05 -8.85 -10.50
C GLU A 13 0.95 -8.50 -11.60
N GLN A 14 0.67 -7.51 -12.44
CA GLN A 14 1.57 -7.04 -13.50
C GLN A 14 2.89 -6.50 -12.93
N TYR A 15 2.84 -5.51 -12.03
CA TYR A 15 4.04 -4.91 -11.44
C TYR A 15 4.90 -5.97 -10.72
N ARG A 16 4.28 -6.95 -10.05
CA ARG A 16 5.01 -8.02 -9.38
C ARG A 16 5.68 -9.01 -10.33
N ALA A 17 5.08 -9.25 -11.50
CA ALA A 17 5.66 -10.12 -12.52
C ALA A 17 6.86 -9.48 -13.22
N GLU A 18 6.86 -8.15 -13.33
CA GLU A 18 7.95 -7.36 -13.92
C GLU A 18 9.09 -7.09 -12.92
N ALA A 19 8.78 -7.07 -11.62
CA ALA A 19 9.76 -6.82 -10.57
C ALA A 19 10.66 -8.03 -10.27
N ASP A 20 11.87 -7.75 -9.78
CA ASP A 20 12.79 -8.78 -9.29
C ASP A 20 12.14 -9.62 -8.17
N SER A 21 12.58 -10.88 -8.06
CA SER A 21 12.05 -11.84 -7.09
C SER A 21 12.38 -11.51 -5.63
N HIS A 22 13.33 -10.59 -5.39
CA HIS A 22 13.71 -10.14 -4.05
C HIS A 22 12.50 -9.54 -3.30
N PRO A 23 12.30 -9.88 -2.00
CA PRO A 23 11.10 -9.47 -1.28
C PRO A 23 10.88 -7.95 -1.21
N GLU A 24 11.96 -7.15 -1.11
CA GLU A 24 11.86 -5.70 -1.14
C GLU A 24 11.33 -5.17 -2.49
N SER A 25 11.80 -5.74 -3.60
CA SER A 25 11.33 -5.39 -4.95
C SER A 25 9.85 -5.72 -5.12
N GLN A 26 9.40 -6.83 -4.54
CA GLN A 26 7.99 -7.22 -4.55
C GLN A 26 7.10 -6.29 -3.69
N ILE A 27 7.63 -5.75 -2.57
CA ILE A 27 6.95 -4.70 -1.80
C ILE A 27 6.82 -3.42 -2.62
N LYS A 28 7.91 -3.00 -3.29
CA LYS A 28 7.92 -1.84 -4.18
C LYS A 28 6.92 -1.98 -5.33
N ALA A 29 6.81 -3.16 -5.94
CA ALA A 29 5.80 -3.46 -6.95
C ALA A 29 4.36 -3.28 -6.45
N ILE A 30 4.08 -3.67 -5.20
CA ILE A 30 2.77 -3.43 -4.57
C ILE A 30 2.52 -1.93 -4.41
N ILE A 31 3.50 -1.17 -3.91
CA ILE A 31 3.44 0.30 -3.80
C ILE A 31 3.13 0.91 -5.18
N ASP A 32 3.87 0.51 -6.21
CA ASP A 32 3.75 1.06 -7.56
C ASP A 32 2.36 0.86 -8.16
N SER A 33 1.79 -0.32 -7.94
CA SER A 33 0.45 -0.64 -8.41
C SER A 33 -0.65 0.20 -7.76
N ASN A 34 -0.48 0.64 -6.51
CA ASN A 34 -1.44 1.51 -5.82
C ASN A 34 -1.38 2.95 -6.33
N PHE A 35 -0.23 3.37 -6.87
CA PHE A 35 -0.04 4.70 -7.47
C PHE A 35 0.01 4.67 -9.01
N ASP A 36 -0.38 3.56 -9.64
CA ASP A 36 -0.51 3.45 -11.09
C ASP A 36 -1.55 4.46 -11.60
N ILE A 37 -1.35 5.00 -12.81
CA ILE A 37 -2.24 6.01 -13.41
C ILE A 37 -3.71 5.55 -13.45
N SER A 38 -3.97 4.24 -13.53
CA SER A 38 -5.33 3.68 -13.47
C SER A 38 -6.01 3.82 -12.10
N GLN A 39 -5.24 4.06 -11.04
CA GLN A 39 -5.71 4.23 -9.66
C GLN A 39 -5.77 5.69 -9.21
N VAL A 40 -4.98 6.57 -9.84
CA VAL A 40 -4.81 7.97 -9.41
C VAL A 40 -5.33 9.00 -10.41
N ASN A 41 -6.01 8.56 -11.48
CA ASN A 41 -6.75 9.48 -12.34
C ASN A 41 -8.07 9.91 -11.68
N GLU A 42 -8.61 11.06 -12.11
CA GLU A 42 -9.82 11.67 -11.53
C GLU A 42 -11.02 10.69 -11.45
N LYS A 43 -11.22 9.89 -12.51
CA LYS A 43 -12.33 8.93 -12.57
C LYS A 43 -12.15 7.82 -11.53
N ALA A 44 -10.95 7.25 -11.43
CA ALA A 44 -10.64 6.21 -10.46
C ALA A 44 -10.78 6.74 -9.03
N MET A 45 -10.26 7.94 -8.77
CA MET A 45 -10.35 8.58 -7.45
C MET A 45 -11.79 8.79 -7.01
N ARG A 46 -12.63 9.35 -7.88
CA ARG A 46 -14.06 9.53 -7.59
C ARG A 46 -14.73 8.20 -7.24
N VAL A 47 -14.46 7.16 -8.04
CA VAL A 47 -15.02 5.82 -7.82
C VAL A 47 -14.55 5.20 -6.49
N TRP A 48 -13.28 5.42 -6.09
CA TRP A 48 -12.74 5.03 -4.78
C TRP A 48 -13.39 5.76 -3.61
N LEU A 49 -13.55 7.08 -3.71
CA LEU A 49 -14.21 7.88 -2.68
C LEU A 49 -15.70 7.52 -2.55
N ASP A 50 -16.40 7.32 -3.66
CA ASP A 50 -17.80 6.87 -3.67
C ASP A 50 -17.93 5.49 -3.02
N PHE A 51 -17.00 4.57 -3.31
CA PHE A 51 -16.98 3.24 -2.70
C PHE A 51 -16.74 3.29 -1.19
N TRP A 52 -15.74 4.04 -0.72
CA TRP A 52 -15.46 4.19 0.72
C TRP A 52 -16.60 4.90 1.46
N SER A 53 -17.22 5.89 0.82
CA SER A 53 -18.41 6.55 1.36
C SER A 53 -19.56 5.55 1.54
N ALA A 54 -19.85 4.76 0.50
CA ALA A 54 -20.94 3.78 0.52
C ALA A 54 -20.65 2.58 1.43
N SER A 55 -19.39 2.15 1.57
CA SER A 55 -19.01 0.99 2.39
C SER A 55 -19.21 1.20 3.89
N MET A 56 -19.33 2.45 4.36
CA MET A 56 -19.71 2.76 5.74
C MET A 56 -21.17 2.42 6.05
N HIS A 57 -22.04 2.30 5.03
CA HIS A 57 -23.48 2.14 5.21
C HIS A 57 -24.04 0.87 4.56
N VAL A 58 -23.35 0.31 3.56
CA VAL A 58 -23.81 -0.87 2.80
C VAL A 58 -23.00 -2.10 3.20
N PRO A 59 -23.61 -3.12 3.86
CA PRO A 59 -22.89 -4.28 4.39
C PRO A 59 -22.05 -5.05 3.36
N ASP A 60 -22.57 -5.23 2.15
CA ASP A 60 -21.83 -5.94 1.09
C ASP A 60 -20.58 -5.17 0.64
N LEU A 61 -20.64 -3.84 0.59
CA LEU A 61 -19.49 -3.00 0.25
C LEU A 61 -18.51 -2.93 1.41
N SER A 62 -18.97 -2.89 2.66
CA SER A 62 -18.13 -3.01 3.86
C SER A 62 -17.31 -4.31 3.83
N ARG A 63 -17.93 -5.42 3.45
CA ARG A 63 -17.24 -6.71 3.29
C ARG A 63 -16.17 -6.64 2.20
N LEU A 64 -16.47 -6.03 1.05
CA LEU A 64 -15.49 -5.85 -0.02
C LEU A 64 -14.31 -4.97 0.41
N GLN A 65 -14.57 -3.87 1.14
CA GLN A 65 -13.52 -3.00 1.67
C GLN A 65 -12.60 -3.80 2.60
N LYS A 66 -13.15 -4.52 3.58
CA LYS A 66 -12.38 -5.37 4.50
C LYS A 66 -11.51 -6.39 3.76
N ILE A 67 -12.02 -7.00 2.70
CA ILE A 67 -11.25 -7.94 1.88
C ILE A 67 -10.09 -7.24 1.16
N ASN A 68 -10.32 -6.04 0.62
CA ASN A 68 -9.29 -5.25 -0.04
C ASN A 68 -8.18 -4.85 0.93
N ASP A 69 -8.55 -4.28 2.07
CA ASP A 69 -7.61 -3.82 3.11
C ASP A 69 -6.79 -5.00 3.65
N GLN A 70 -7.45 -6.13 3.93
CA GLN A 70 -6.78 -7.35 4.37
C GLN A 70 -5.84 -7.91 3.31
N ARG A 71 -6.19 -7.81 2.02
CA ARG A 71 -5.33 -8.27 0.92
C ARG A 71 -4.06 -7.43 0.84
N LEU A 72 -4.17 -6.11 0.91
CA LEU A 72 -3.00 -5.22 0.91
C LEU A 72 -2.09 -5.56 2.09
N TYR A 73 -2.63 -5.60 3.31
CA TYR A 73 -1.88 -5.94 4.51
C TYR A 73 -1.22 -7.32 4.42
N SER A 74 -1.96 -8.38 4.06
CA SER A 74 -1.43 -9.74 3.99
C SER A 74 -0.32 -9.87 2.93
N ASN A 75 -0.48 -9.22 1.76
CA ASN A 75 0.55 -9.23 0.72
C ASN A 75 1.83 -8.54 1.20
N LEU A 76 1.70 -7.38 1.85
CA LEU A 76 2.86 -6.67 2.42
C LEU A 76 3.52 -7.50 3.54
N LYS A 77 2.74 -8.01 4.51
CA LYS A 77 3.25 -8.82 5.61
C LYS A 77 3.97 -10.06 5.11
N PHE A 78 3.45 -10.73 4.08
CA PHE A 78 4.08 -11.91 3.48
C PHE A 78 5.53 -11.63 3.04
N TYR A 79 5.78 -10.49 2.39
CA TYR A 79 7.12 -10.14 1.94
C TYR A 79 7.99 -9.59 3.06
N PHE A 80 7.42 -8.79 3.98
CA PHE A 80 8.17 -8.34 5.15
C PHE A 80 8.65 -9.50 6.03
N LEU A 81 7.85 -10.56 6.21
CA LEU A 81 8.26 -11.77 6.94
C LEU A 81 9.50 -12.47 6.37
N LYS A 82 9.89 -12.18 5.13
CA LYS A 82 11.12 -12.70 4.52
C LYS A 82 12.35 -11.84 4.81
N LEU A 83 12.16 -10.67 5.41
CA LEU A 83 13.19 -9.66 5.63
C LEU A 83 13.36 -9.30 7.11
N MET A 84 12.40 -9.63 7.97
CA MET A 84 12.39 -9.28 9.40
C MET A 84 11.53 -10.25 10.21
N ASP A 85 11.61 -10.17 11.54
CA ASP A 85 10.79 -11.00 12.43
C ASP A 85 9.28 -10.70 12.33
N GLU A 86 8.46 -11.59 12.91
CA GLU A 86 7.01 -11.49 12.77
C GLU A 86 6.41 -10.20 13.38
N GLN A 87 6.92 -9.76 14.52
CA GLN A 87 6.40 -8.59 15.19
C GLN A 87 6.71 -7.34 14.35
N GLN A 88 7.94 -7.21 13.88
CA GLN A 88 8.37 -6.13 13.01
C GLN A 88 7.61 -6.16 11.68
N ALA A 89 7.49 -7.32 11.03
CA ALA A 89 6.78 -7.46 9.76
C ALA A 89 5.32 -7.05 9.89
N SER A 90 4.68 -7.41 11.01
CA SER A 90 3.30 -7.05 11.28
C SER A 90 3.10 -5.54 11.48
N VAL A 91 4.03 -4.87 12.15
CA VAL A 91 4.00 -3.41 12.33
C VAL A 91 4.33 -2.69 11.02
N ALA A 92 5.41 -3.09 10.34
CA ALA A 92 5.84 -2.53 9.08
C ALA A 92 4.74 -2.59 8.02
N ALA A 93 4.09 -3.75 7.86
CA ALA A 93 3.00 -3.95 6.90
C ALA A 93 1.77 -3.10 7.21
N ARG A 94 1.37 -2.97 8.50
CA ARG A 94 0.24 -2.10 8.88
C ARG A 94 0.57 -0.63 8.63
N GLY A 95 1.77 -0.19 9.01
CA GLY A 95 2.19 1.19 8.79
C GLY A 95 2.31 1.54 7.31
N LEU A 96 2.84 0.64 6.48
CA LEU A 96 2.91 0.87 5.04
C LEU A 96 1.52 0.91 4.39
N ALA A 97 0.60 0.01 4.75
CA ALA A 97 -0.78 0.05 4.25
C ALA A 97 -1.46 1.39 4.58
N ALA A 98 -1.39 1.81 5.84
CA ALA A 98 -1.94 3.10 6.27
C ALA A 98 -1.28 4.31 5.58
N LEU A 99 0.03 4.23 5.33
CA LEU A 99 0.77 5.27 4.61
C LEU A 99 0.32 5.36 3.15
N ILE A 100 0.17 4.24 2.46
CA ILE A 100 -0.33 4.19 1.07
C ILE A 100 -1.72 4.83 0.99
N ASP A 101 -2.65 4.42 1.85
CA ASP A 101 -4.01 4.96 1.88
C ASP A 101 -4.01 6.46 2.21
N GLY A 102 -3.18 6.89 3.16
CA GLY A 102 -3.07 8.29 3.57
C GLY A 102 -2.49 9.20 2.49
N LEU A 103 -1.45 8.74 1.77
CA LEU A 103 -0.87 9.45 0.62
C LEU A 103 -1.88 9.54 -0.52
N TRP A 104 -2.55 8.42 -0.84
CA TRP A 104 -3.57 8.36 -1.87
C TRP A 104 -4.72 9.34 -1.57
N LEU A 105 -5.27 9.30 -0.35
CA LEU A 105 -6.38 10.16 0.05
C LEU A 105 -5.99 11.64 0.00
N ARG A 106 -4.81 12.01 0.54
CA ARG A 106 -4.34 13.40 0.54
C ARG A 106 -4.13 13.94 -0.87
N GLY A 107 -3.56 13.13 -1.76
CA GLY A 107 -3.41 13.52 -3.16
C GLY A 107 -4.76 13.62 -3.88
N SER A 108 -5.71 12.71 -3.62
CA SER A 108 -7.05 12.73 -4.24
C SER A 108 -7.89 13.97 -3.87
N LEU A 109 -7.64 14.56 -2.70
CA LEU A 109 -8.36 15.75 -2.20
C LEU A 109 -7.67 17.07 -2.59
N SER A 110 -6.49 17.01 -3.19
CA SER A 110 -5.74 18.20 -3.62
C SER A 110 -6.36 18.77 -4.89
N ARG A 111 -7.00 19.95 -4.79
CA ARG A 111 -7.82 20.52 -5.88
C ARG A 111 -7.04 21.26 -6.97
N HIS A 112 -5.73 21.47 -6.78
CA HIS A 112 -4.98 22.43 -7.58
C HIS A 112 -3.84 21.84 -8.41
N ASN A 113 -3.48 20.56 -8.21
CA ASN A 113 -2.40 19.88 -8.92
C ASN A 113 -2.81 18.44 -9.27
N GLU A 114 -2.23 17.89 -10.33
CA GLU A 114 -2.31 16.45 -10.62
C GLU A 114 -1.72 15.64 -9.46
N PHE A 115 -2.16 14.38 -9.32
CA PHE A 115 -1.65 13.49 -8.27
C PHE A 115 -0.16 13.21 -8.48
N ASP A 116 0.68 13.67 -7.55
CA ASP A 116 2.12 13.43 -7.58
C ASP A 116 2.44 11.99 -7.15
N SER A 117 2.36 11.09 -8.12
CA SER A 117 2.62 9.66 -7.94
C SER A 117 4.08 9.38 -7.59
N GLU A 118 5.00 10.20 -8.09
CA GLU A 118 6.43 10.02 -7.88
C GLU A 118 6.79 10.34 -6.43
N LEU A 119 6.29 11.47 -5.91
CA LEU A 119 6.46 11.81 -4.50
C LEU A 119 5.81 10.78 -3.57
N ALA A 120 4.59 10.34 -3.89
CA ALA A 120 3.90 9.32 -3.08
C ALA A 120 4.67 7.98 -3.04
N ARG A 121 5.18 7.52 -4.20
CA ARG A 121 6.05 6.33 -4.26
C ARG A 121 7.32 6.52 -3.47
N SER A 122 8.01 7.65 -3.65
CA SER A 122 9.26 7.97 -2.96
C SER A 122 9.10 7.90 -1.44
N ILE A 123 8.06 8.54 -0.88
CA ILE A 123 7.75 8.50 0.55
C ILE A 123 7.49 7.07 1.04
N ALA A 124 6.71 6.28 0.27
CA ALA A 124 6.42 4.90 0.62
C ALA A 124 7.66 4.00 0.55
N TYR A 125 8.56 4.22 -0.41
CA TYR A 125 9.84 3.50 -0.51
C TYR A 125 10.77 3.84 0.64
N ASP A 126 10.87 5.11 1.03
CA ASP A 126 11.69 5.55 2.15
C ASP A 126 11.22 4.90 3.45
N TYR A 127 9.90 4.79 3.65
CA TYR A 127 9.34 4.04 4.77
C TYR A 127 9.82 2.58 4.76
N VAL A 128 9.77 1.87 3.63
CA VAL A 128 10.25 0.49 3.51
C VAL A 128 11.73 0.42 3.88
N LYS A 129 12.57 1.30 3.30
CA LYS A 129 14.00 1.36 3.57
C LYS A 129 14.29 1.57 5.06
N THR A 130 13.57 2.49 5.71
CA THR A 130 13.68 2.74 7.15
C THR A 130 13.33 1.51 7.98
N GLN A 131 12.23 0.82 7.67
CA GLN A 131 11.84 -0.41 8.39
C GLN A 131 12.89 -1.51 8.24
N LEU A 132 13.49 -1.67 7.05
CA LEU A 132 14.55 -2.65 6.81
C LEU A 132 15.85 -2.30 7.55
N GLN A 133 16.20 -1.03 7.65
CA GLN A 133 17.34 -0.59 8.46
C GLN A 133 17.13 -0.90 9.94
N PHE A 134 15.92 -0.67 10.47
CA PHE A 134 15.60 -1.02 11.86
C PHE A 134 15.61 -2.53 12.09
N ALA A 135 15.17 -3.35 11.13
CA ALA A 135 15.24 -4.80 11.23
C ALA A 135 16.68 -5.33 11.32
N ASN A 136 17.62 -4.70 10.63
CA ASN A 136 19.02 -5.13 10.58
C ASN A 136 19.86 -4.68 11.79
N LYS A 137 19.34 -3.83 12.69
CA LYS A 137 20.05 -3.43 13.92
C LYS A 137 19.95 -4.55 14.99
N PRO A 138 21.05 -4.97 15.64
CA PRO A 138 20.99 -5.95 16.73
C PRO A 138 20.06 -5.49 17.87
N LEU A 139 19.33 -6.43 18.49
CA LEU A 139 18.40 -6.17 19.62
C LEU A 139 19.03 -5.37 20.77
N GLN A 140 20.36 -5.43 20.94
CA GLN A 140 21.10 -4.76 22.01
C GLN A 140 21.22 -3.23 21.82
N GLU A 141 21.17 -2.72 20.60
CA GLU A 141 21.23 -1.27 20.35
C GLU A 141 19.87 -0.58 20.50
N ARG A 142 18.77 -1.35 20.49
CA ARG A 142 17.40 -0.81 20.48
C ARG A 142 16.80 -0.61 21.87
N GLN A 143 17.44 -1.11 22.93
CA GLN A 143 17.00 -0.95 24.33
C GLN A 143 17.69 0.23 25.04
N ASN A 144 18.61 0.92 24.36
CA ASN A 144 19.42 2.00 24.93
C ASN A 144 19.01 3.40 24.43
N GLU A 145 17.89 3.52 23.70
CA GLU A 145 17.24 4.77 23.29
C GLU A 145 15.86 4.87 23.93
#